data_AF-A0ABD5JNW2-F1
#
_entry.id   AF-A0ABD5JNW2-F1
#
_cell.length_a   1.000
_cell.length_b   1.000
_cell.length_c   1.000
_cell.angle_alpha   90.00
_cell.angle_beta   90.00
_cell.angle_gamma   90.00
#
_symmetry.space_group_name_H-M   'P 1'
#
loop_
_entity.id
_entity.type
_entity.pdbx_description
1 polymer ?
#
loop_
_entity_poly.entity_id
_entity_poly.type
_entity_poly.pdbx_seq_one_letter_code
_entity_poly.pdbx_strand_id
1 'polypeptide(L)'
;MFFEPDVEHLLAEEHFGAVTPLHTARIQVCKALADLKWATWAMIQQRISHLEFDYHRYGAWKYQRCRSVMHDSRWTLWLSQA
;
A
#
# COMPACT_ATOMS: atom_id res chain seq x y z
N MET A 1 5.52 0.79 -7.39
CA MET A 1 5.65 -0.68 -7.35
C MET A 1 5.66 -1.14 -5.90
N PHE A 2 5.16 -2.33 -5.60
CA PHE A 2 5.48 -2.98 -4.31
C PHE A 2 6.69 -3.87 -4.56
N PHE A 3 7.42 -4.23 -3.50
CA PHE A 3 8.46 -5.24 -3.63
C PHE A 3 7.85 -6.61 -3.91
N GLU A 4 8.61 -7.45 -4.60
CA GLU A 4 8.30 -8.87 -4.72
C GLU A 4 8.27 -9.51 -3.32
N PRO A 5 7.45 -10.56 -3.09
CA PRO A 5 7.26 -11.14 -1.76
C PRO A 5 8.57 -11.53 -1.05
N ASP A 6 9.54 -12.08 -1.79
CA ASP A 6 10.83 -12.50 -1.22
C ASP A 6 11.67 -11.31 -0.75
N VAL A 7 11.67 -10.22 -1.52
CA VAL A 7 12.37 -8.98 -1.16
C VAL A 7 11.69 -8.32 0.03
N GLU A 8 10.37 -8.31 0.06
CA GLU A 8 9.62 -7.80 1.22
C GLU A 8 9.90 -8.61 2.48
N HIS A 9 9.91 -9.94 2.39
CA HIS A 9 10.20 -10.80 3.52
C HIS A 9 11.61 -10.57 4.04
N LEU A 10 12.60 -10.50 3.15
CA LEU A 10 13.99 -10.20 3.50
C LEU A 10 14.13 -8.85 4.20
N LEU A 11 13.46 -7.80 3.70
CA LEU A 11 13.47 -6.49 4.34
C LEU A 11 12.80 -6.51 5.72
N ALA A 12 11.70 -7.25 5.86
CA ALA A 12 11.00 -7.37 7.13
C ALA A 12 11.83 -8.18 8.15
N GLU A 13 12.50 -9.24 7.72
CA GLU A 13 13.36 -10.07 8.57
C GLU A 13 14.58 -9.28 9.04
N GLU A 14 15.24 -8.55 8.14
CA GLU A 14 16.36 -7.66 8.50
C GLU A 14 15.92 -6.55 9.48
N HIS A 15 14.71 -6.00 9.30
CA HIS A 15 14.21 -4.92 10.15
C HIS A 15 13.75 -5.40 11.54
N PHE A 16 13.05 -6.54 11.62
CA PHE A 16 12.42 -7.03 12.85
C PHE A 16 13.24 -8.12 13.57
N GLY A 17 14.26 -8.70 12.94
CA GLY A 17 15.03 -9.86 13.42
C GLY A 17 14.27 -11.20 13.32
N ALA A 18 12.93 -11.16 13.38
CA ALA A 18 12.05 -12.27 13.06
C ALA A 18 10.69 -11.75 12.56
N VAL A 19 10.16 -12.35 11.50
CA VAL A 19 8.85 -11.99 10.95
C VAL A 19 7.75 -12.80 11.64
N THR A 20 6.80 -12.10 12.27
CA THR A 20 5.60 -12.70 12.87
C THR A 20 4.39 -12.50 11.95
N PRO A 21 3.30 -13.27 12.13
CA PRO A 21 2.05 -13.02 11.41
C PRO A 21 1.51 -11.60 11.58
N LEU A 22 1.67 -11.00 12.78
CA LEU A 22 1.31 -9.60 13.06
C LEU A 22 2.12 -8.62 12.19
N HIS A 23 3.43 -8.83 12.04
CA HIS A 23 4.27 -7.99 11.18
C HIS A 23 3.78 -8.04 9.73
N THR A 24 3.55 -9.25 9.20
CA THR A 24 3.03 -9.45 7.85
C THR A 24 1.67 -8.77 7.67
N ALA A 25 0.73 -9.00 8.59
CA ALA A 25 -0.61 -8.41 8.54
C ALA A 25 -0.54 -6.86 8.49
N ARG A 26 0.25 -6.25 9.37
CA ARG A 26 0.45 -4.79 9.41
C ARG A 26 1.06 -4.26 8.12
N ILE A 27 2.06 -4.95 7.55
CA ILE A 27 2.66 -4.54 6.27
C ILE A 27 1.61 -4.55 5.15
N GLN A 28 0.80 -5.60 5.02
CA GLN A 28 -0.22 -5.67 3.96
C GLN A 28 -1.32 -4.63 4.14
N VAL A 29 -1.81 -4.42 5.36
CA VAL A 29 -2.82 -3.38 5.65
C VAL A 29 -2.25 -1.99 5.36
N CYS A 30 -1.04 -1.70 5.83
CA CYS A 30 -0.38 -0.41 5.61
C CYS A 30 -0.08 -0.15 4.13
N LYS A 31 0.21 -1.17 3.31
CA LYS A 31 0.35 -1.01 1.85
C LYS A 31 -0.92 -0.46 1.21
N ALA A 32 -2.08 -1.05 1.55
CA ALA A 32 -3.36 -0.60 1.03
C ALA A 32 -3.66 0.83 1.50
N LEU A 33 -3.47 1.12 2.79
CA LEU A 33 -3.68 2.45 3.35
C LEU A 33 -2.74 3.51 2.76
N ALA A 34 -1.47 3.17 2.52
CA ALA A 34 -0.52 4.07 1.88
C ALA A 34 -0.97 4.44 0.47
N ASP A 35 -1.46 3.48 -0.31
CA ASP A 35 -1.98 3.76 -1.65
C ASP A 35 -3.29 4.54 -1.63
N LEU A 36 -4.19 4.25 -0.69
CA LEU A 36 -5.39 5.06 -0.49
C LEU A 36 -5.04 6.52 -0.19
N LYS A 37 -4.10 6.74 0.75
CA LYS A 37 -3.59 8.08 1.10
C LYS A 37 -3.01 8.80 -0.12
N TRP A 38 -2.18 8.12 -0.91
CA TRP A 38 -1.55 8.75 -2.08
C TRP A 38 -2.54 8.99 -3.22
N ALA A 39 -3.56 8.13 -3.37
CA ALA A 39 -4.62 8.34 -4.33
C ALA A 39 -5.45 9.59 -3.99
N THR A 40 -5.88 9.74 -2.74
CA THR A 40 -6.66 10.90 -2.29
C THR A 40 -5.83 12.18 -2.30
N TRP A 41 -4.57 12.11 -1.90
CA TRP A 41 -3.62 13.23 -2.05
C TRP A 41 -3.53 13.68 -3.50
N ALA A 42 -3.41 12.75 -4.46
CA ALA A 42 -3.31 13.10 -5.87
C ALA A 42 -4.61 13.75 -6.40
N MET A 43 -5.78 13.29 -5.97
CA MET A 43 -7.05 13.92 -6.32
C MET A 43 -7.14 15.37 -5.83
N ILE A 44 -6.58 15.66 -4.65
CA ILE A 44 -6.47 17.03 -4.13
C ILE A 44 -5.47 17.83 -4.97
N GLN A 45 -4.27 17.29 -5.22
CA GLN A 45 -3.23 17.98 -5.99
C GLN A 45 -3.64 18.28 -7.43
N GLN A 46 -4.44 17.43 -8.06
CA GLN A 46 -5.04 17.71 -9.38
C GLN A 46 -5.81 19.04 -9.41
N ARG A 47 -6.28 19.53 -8.25
CA ARG A 47 -7.03 20.79 -8.12
C ARG A 47 -6.18 21.96 -7.64
N ILE A 48 -5.15 21.71 -6.82
CA ILE A 48 -4.44 22.77 -6.10
C ILE A 48 -2.97 22.92 -6.48
N SER A 49 -2.38 21.94 -7.16
CA SER A 49 -0.96 21.97 -7.51
C SER A 49 -0.72 22.82 -8.76
N HIS A 50 0.42 23.53 -8.76
CA HIS A 50 0.93 24.26 -9.92
C HIS A 50 2.00 23.48 -10.70
N LEU A 51 2.32 22.25 -10.26
CA LEU A 51 3.31 21.40 -10.92
C LEU A 51 2.72 20.70 -12.14
N GLU A 52 3.51 20.59 -13.20
CA GLU A 52 3.17 19.79 -14.38
C GLU A 52 3.36 18.30 -14.08
N PHE A 53 2.34 17.69 -13.51
CA PHE A 53 2.29 16.27 -13.21
C PHE A 53 0.87 15.73 -13.44
N ASP A 54 0.77 14.51 -13.99
CA ASP A 54 -0.51 13.84 -14.23
C ASP A 54 -1.02 13.20 -12.93
N TYR A 55 -1.58 14.04 -12.06
CA TYR A 55 -2.13 13.60 -10.77
C TYR A 55 -3.34 12.68 -10.95
N HIS A 56 -4.16 12.89 -11.98
CA HIS A 56 -5.30 12.04 -12.26
C HIS A 56 -4.87 10.59 -12.54
N ARG A 57 -3.94 10.37 -13.47
CA ARG A 57 -3.46 9.03 -13.81
C ARG A 57 -2.74 8.39 -12.62
N TYR A 58 -1.89 9.14 -11.92
CA TYR A 58 -1.20 8.63 -10.73
C TYR A 58 -2.20 8.23 -9.63
N GLY A 59 -3.18 9.08 -9.33
CA GLY A 59 -4.20 8.84 -8.32
C GLY A 59 -5.08 7.63 -8.66
N ALA A 60 -5.53 7.52 -9.92
CA ALA A 60 -6.28 6.37 -10.40
C ALA A 60 -5.49 5.07 -10.27
N TRP A 61 -4.21 5.06 -10.68
CA TRP A 61 -3.35 3.89 -10.53
C TRP A 61 -3.19 3.47 -9.07
N LYS A 62 -2.92 4.43 -8.17
CA LYS A 62 -2.81 4.18 -6.72
C LYS A 62 -4.10 3.60 -6.15
N TYR A 63 -5.25 4.15 -6.53
CA TYR A 63 -6.55 3.66 -6.09
C TYR A 63 -6.81 2.23 -6.55
N GLN A 64 -6.55 1.90 -7.82
CA GLN A 64 -6.71 0.53 -8.33
C GLN A 64 -5.79 -0.46 -7.62
N ARG A 65 -4.54 -0.07 -7.33
CA ARG A 65 -3.60 -0.93 -6.60
C ARG A 65 -3.98 -1.11 -5.13
N CYS A 66 -4.52 -0.09 -4.48
CA CYS A 66 -5.13 -0.22 -3.16
C CYS A 66 -6.23 -1.29 -3.19
N ARG A 67 -7.14 -1.21 -4.17
CA ARG A 67 -8.23 -2.17 -4.33
C ARG A 67 -7.73 -3.59 -4.59
N SER A 68 -6.68 -3.78 -5.39
CA SER A 68 -6.15 -5.12 -5.63
C SER A 68 -5.63 -5.78 -4.35
N VAL A 69 -5.01 -5.02 -3.44
CA VAL A 69 -4.59 -5.53 -2.12
C VAL A 69 -5.80 -5.84 -1.24
N MET A 70 -6.80 -4.95 -1.21
CA MET A 70 -8.02 -5.15 -0.42
C MET A 70 -8.90 -6.31 -0.92
N HIS A 71 -8.74 -6.71 -2.18
CA HIS A 71 -9.43 -7.87 -2.78
C HIS A 71 -8.65 -9.19 -2.65
N ASP A 72 -7.46 -9.19 -2.02
CA ASP A 72 -6.76 -10.43 -1.68
C ASP A 72 -7.64 -11.27 -0.73
N SER A 73 -7.72 -12.59 -0.95
CA SER A 73 -8.52 -13.49 -0.13
C SER A 73 -8.11 -13.50 1.34
N ARG A 74 -6.88 -13.09 1.64
CA ARG A 74 -6.33 -12.98 3.00
C ARG A 74 -6.58 -11.62 3.65
N TRP A 75 -7.21 -10.67 2.96
CA TRP A 75 -7.43 -9.31 3.48
C TRP A 75 -8.13 -9.30 4.85
N THR A 76 -9.22 -10.07 4.99
CA THR A 76 -9.95 -10.19 6.27
C THR A 76 -9.09 -10.80 7.37
N LEU A 77 -8.24 -11.78 7.03
CA LEU A 77 -7.29 -12.36 7.98
C LEU A 77 -6.31 -11.30 8.48
N TRP A 78 -5.70 -10.54 7.57
CA TRP A 78 -4.78 -9.47 7.95
C TRP A 78 -5.45 -8.41 8.80
N LEU A 79 -6.67 -7.99 8.49
CA LEU A 79 -7.41 -7.04 9.34
C LEU A 79 -7.67 -7.56 10.76
N SER A 80 -7.90 -8.87 10.92
CA SER A 80 -8.11 -9.47 12.25
C SER A 80 -6.82 -9.62 13.07
N GLN A 81 -5.67 -9.64 12.39
CA GLN A 81 -4.35 -9.86 12.98
C GLN A 81 -3.54 -8.58 13.15
N ALA A 82 -3.92 -7.48 12.51
CA ALA A 82 -3.17 -6.22 12.45
C ALA A 82 -3.41 -5.28 13.64
#